data_AF-A0A1E4V5G9-F1
#
_entry.id   AF-A0A1E4V5G9-F1
#
_cell.length_a   1.000
_cell.length_b   1.000
_cell.length_c   1.000
_cell.angle_alpha   90.00
_cell.angle_beta   90.00
_cell.angle_gamma   90.00
#
_symmetry.space_group_name_H-M   'P 1'
#
loop_
_entity.id
_entity.type
_entity.pdbx_description
1 polymer ?
#
loop_
_entity_poly.entity_id
_entity_poly.type
_entity_poly.pdbx_seq_one_letter_code
_entity_poly.pdbx_strand_id
1 'polypeptide(L)'
;MTQTLADMRRDYTRDGLTEAQAPDEPLALFSQWFADAVKTEQPPVEPNAMTLATVDADGRPHCRVLLLKGLDASGFTFFTNYDSAKGEQLAARPFAAMTFFWPSLERQVRIEGRVEKVSPSDSDAYFQVRPLGSRLGAWASPQSRVIADRGELENLLLQTEQRFLDQAPHCPPHWGGYRLLPERIEFWQGRSSRLHDRLNYRLDAERWVRERLAP
;
A
#
# COMPACT_ATOMS: atom_id res chain seq x y z
N MET A 1 38.99 -1.33 1.72
CA MET A 1 38.30 -0.25 2.46
C MET A 1 36.87 -0.71 2.69
N THR A 2 36.35 -0.61 3.91
CA THR A 2 34.97 -0.96 4.23
C THR A 2 34.06 0.13 3.66
N GLN A 3 33.13 -0.23 2.78
CA GLN A 3 32.18 0.71 2.18
C GLN A 3 31.30 1.30 3.29
N THR A 4 31.26 2.63 3.43
CA THR A 4 30.37 3.28 4.41
C THR A 4 28.94 3.36 3.84
N LEU A 5 27.95 3.58 4.71
CA LEU A 5 26.57 3.81 4.26
C LEU A 5 26.45 5.00 3.29
N ALA A 6 27.32 6.02 3.44
CA ALA A 6 27.35 7.17 2.54
C ALA A 6 27.86 6.80 1.13
N ASP A 7 28.71 5.78 1.03
CA ASP A 7 29.33 5.34 -0.23
C ASP A 7 28.43 4.41 -1.06
N MET A 8 27.32 3.93 -0.50
CA MET A 8 26.37 3.05 -1.19
C MET A 8 25.46 3.81 -2.18
N ARG A 9 25.74 5.10 -2.42
CA ARG A 9 24.96 5.96 -3.31
C ARG A 9 25.01 5.45 -4.75
N ARG A 10 23.84 5.45 -5.38
CA ARG A 10 23.69 5.34 -6.84
C ARG A 10 23.33 6.70 -7.41
N ASP A 11 23.84 7.00 -8.61
CA ASP A 11 23.37 8.16 -9.38
C ASP A 11 22.18 7.75 -10.23
N TYR A 12 21.14 8.55 -10.22
CA TYR A 12 19.90 8.28 -10.95
C TYR A 12 19.93 9.02 -12.29
N THR A 13 19.71 8.30 -13.38
CA THR A 13 19.97 8.82 -14.73
C THR A 13 18.83 8.57 -15.72
N ARG A 14 17.70 8.02 -15.27
CA ARG A 14 16.53 7.78 -16.13
C ARG A 14 15.84 9.08 -16.54
N ASP A 15 14.92 8.99 -17.51
CA ASP A 15 14.17 10.13 -18.06
C ASP A 15 13.53 11.01 -16.97
N GLY A 16 13.42 12.31 -17.25
CA GLY A 16 12.86 13.29 -16.31
C GLY A 16 11.33 13.34 -16.28
N LEU A 17 10.82 14.09 -15.32
CA LEU A 17 9.39 14.38 -15.16
C LEU A 17 9.14 15.89 -15.28
N THR A 18 8.55 16.29 -16.40
CA THR A 18 8.15 17.68 -16.66
C THR A 18 6.63 17.85 -16.56
N GLU A 19 6.19 19.09 -16.34
CA GLU A 19 4.79 19.48 -16.26
C GLU A 19 4.03 19.18 -17.55
N ALA A 20 4.70 19.31 -18.71
CA ALA A 20 4.11 19.02 -20.02
C ALA A 20 3.88 17.51 -20.24
N GLN A 21 4.64 16.65 -19.57
CA GLN A 21 4.48 15.20 -19.61
C GLN A 21 3.48 14.69 -18.57
N ALA A 22 3.04 15.56 -17.67
CA ALA A 22 2.16 15.21 -16.57
C ALA A 22 0.70 15.61 -16.94
N PRO A 23 -0.29 14.72 -16.77
CA PRO A 23 -1.70 15.08 -16.83
C PRO A 23 -2.13 16.01 -15.68
N ASP A 24 -3.26 16.69 -15.82
CA ASP A 24 -3.84 17.49 -14.72
C ASP A 24 -4.47 16.59 -13.64
N GLU A 25 -5.04 15.46 -14.05
CA GLU A 25 -5.59 14.44 -13.16
C GLU A 25 -4.49 13.47 -12.69
N PRO A 26 -4.17 13.39 -11.38
CA PRO A 26 -3.04 12.60 -10.89
C PRO A 26 -3.24 11.09 -11.04
N LEU A 27 -4.48 10.59 -11.00
CA LEU A 27 -4.75 9.16 -11.18
C LEU A 27 -4.38 8.67 -12.59
N ALA A 28 -4.42 9.55 -13.59
CA ALA A 28 -3.95 9.23 -14.94
C ALA A 28 -2.43 9.00 -14.95
N LEU A 29 -1.66 9.88 -14.28
CA LEU A 29 -0.21 9.72 -14.15
C LEU A 29 0.16 8.48 -13.34
N PHE A 30 -0.56 8.22 -12.24
CA PHE A 30 -0.37 7.00 -11.45
C PHE A 30 -0.61 5.75 -12.30
N SER A 31 -1.71 5.70 -13.06
CA SER A 31 -2.05 4.54 -13.89
C SER A 31 -0.97 4.28 -14.95
N GLN A 32 -0.43 5.35 -15.56
CA GLN A 32 0.68 5.24 -16.50
C GLN A 32 1.94 4.67 -15.82
N TRP A 33 2.37 5.26 -14.69
CA TRP A 33 3.57 4.82 -13.98
C TRP A 33 3.43 3.41 -13.41
N PHE A 34 2.25 3.06 -12.94
CA PHE A 34 1.96 1.71 -12.45
C PHE A 34 2.01 0.69 -13.59
N ALA A 35 1.49 1.02 -14.77
CA ALA A 35 1.60 0.16 -15.95
C ALA A 35 3.07 -0.01 -16.39
N ASP A 36 3.89 1.04 -16.32
CA ASP A 36 5.33 0.93 -16.57
C ASP A 36 6.01 0.03 -15.53
N ALA A 37 5.66 0.17 -14.25
CA ALA A 37 6.19 -0.64 -13.16
C ALA A 37 5.85 -2.12 -13.34
N VAL A 38 4.61 -2.43 -13.72
CA VAL A 38 4.18 -3.81 -14.03
C VAL A 38 4.98 -4.43 -15.17
N LYS A 39 5.38 -3.64 -16.17
CA LYS A 39 6.19 -4.12 -17.30
C LYS A 39 7.69 -4.23 -16.97
N THR A 40 8.17 -3.42 -16.04
CA THR A 40 9.62 -3.20 -15.84
C THR A 40 10.16 -3.92 -14.61
N GLU A 41 9.45 -3.84 -13.49
CA GLU A 41 9.92 -4.44 -12.23
C GLU A 41 9.92 -5.97 -12.31
N GLN A 42 10.88 -6.58 -11.63
CA GLN A 42 11.10 -8.02 -11.61
C GLN A 42 11.20 -8.52 -10.16
N PRO A 43 10.89 -9.80 -9.90
CA PRO A 43 11.07 -10.38 -8.57
C PRO A 43 12.48 -10.10 -8.00
N PRO A 44 12.58 -9.76 -6.70
CA PRO A 44 11.54 -9.83 -5.67
C PRO A 44 10.62 -8.60 -5.59
N VAL A 45 10.72 -7.62 -6.51
CA VAL A 45 9.87 -6.43 -6.49
C VAL A 45 8.47 -6.79 -7.00
N GLU A 46 7.46 -6.51 -6.18
CA GLU A 46 6.06 -6.55 -6.57
C GLU A 46 5.60 -5.13 -6.94
N PRO A 47 5.20 -4.84 -8.19
CA PRO A 47 4.80 -3.49 -8.62
C PRO A 47 3.70 -2.86 -7.77
N ASN A 48 2.79 -3.69 -7.24
CA ASN A 48 1.68 -3.28 -6.39
C ASN A 48 1.99 -3.32 -4.89
N ALA A 49 3.22 -3.61 -4.48
CA ALA A 49 3.65 -3.43 -3.10
C ALA A 49 3.77 -1.94 -2.76
N MET A 50 3.24 -1.59 -1.60
CA MET A 50 3.32 -0.24 -1.03
C MET A 50 3.60 -0.31 0.46
N THR A 51 4.29 0.70 0.98
CA THR A 51 4.42 0.90 2.43
C THR A 51 3.27 1.76 2.92
N LEU A 52 2.42 1.20 3.80
CA LEU A 52 1.34 1.93 4.47
C LEU A 52 1.82 2.49 5.81
N ALA A 53 1.75 3.81 5.93
CA ALA A 53 1.93 4.54 7.18
C ALA A 53 0.57 4.84 7.82
N THR A 54 0.46 4.57 9.12
CA THR A 54 -0.70 4.90 9.96
C THR A 54 -0.21 5.49 11.27
N VAL A 55 -1.10 6.13 12.03
CA VAL A 55 -0.76 6.79 13.30
C VAL A 55 -1.63 6.21 14.42
N ASP A 56 -1.02 5.87 15.55
CA ASP A 56 -1.76 5.38 16.72
C ASP A 56 -2.43 6.50 17.53
N ALA A 57 -3.16 6.11 18.58
CA ALA A 57 -3.86 7.04 19.45
C ALA A 57 -2.93 8.08 20.11
N ASP A 58 -1.67 7.69 20.37
CA ASP A 58 -0.63 8.56 20.96
C ASP A 58 0.06 9.46 19.94
N GLY A 59 -0.30 9.36 18.66
CA GLY A 59 0.31 10.16 17.60
C GLY A 59 1.62 9.58 17.05
N ARG A 60 1.96 8.33 17.36
CA ARG A 60 3.20 7.69 16.87
C ARG A 60 2.96 7.06 15.49
N PRO A 61 3.86 7.28 14.53
CA PRO A 61 3.75 6.68 13.20
C PRO A 61 4.19 5.22 13.20
N HIS A 62 3.51 4.40 12.41
CA HIS A 62 3.82 2.99 12.17
C HIS A 62 3.80 2.71 10.67
N CYS A 63 4.73 1.89 10.18
CA CYS A 63 4.83 1.54 8.77
C CYS A 63 4.89 0.02 8.57
N ARG A 64 4.30 -0.47 7.47
CA ARG A 64 4.44 -1.86 7.01
C ARG A 64 4.14 -1.96 5.52
N VAL A 65 4.66 -3.02 4.89
CA VAL A 65 4.36 -3.33 3.49
C VAL A 65 2.99 -3.99 3.37
N LEU A 66 2.22 -3.57 2.38
CA LEU A 66 0.96 -4.18 1.94
C LEU A 66 0.93 -4.20 0.40
N LEU A 67 -0.08 -4.87 -0.14
CA LEU A 67 -0.32 -4.90 -1.57
C LEU A 67 -1.57 -4.06 -1.90
N LEU A 68 -1.47 -3.20 -2.90
CA LEU A 68 -2.63 -2.58 -3.53
C LEU A 68 -3.42 -3.66 -4.28
N LYS A 69 -4.75 -3.67 -4.09
CA LYS A 69 -5.67 -4.66 -4.66
C LYS A 69 -6.77 -4.08 -5.53
N GLY A 70 -7.03 -2.78 -5.42
CA GLY A 70 -7.95 -2.08 -6.29
C GLY A 70 -7.53 -0.63 -6.48
N LEU A 71 -7.79 -0.12 -7.67
CA LEU A 71 -7.65 1.29 -8.04
C LEU A 71 -8.86 1.64 -8.88
N ASP A 72 -9.64 2.61 -8.42
CA ASP A 72 -10.77 3.16 -9.15
C ASP A 72 -10.87 4.67 -8.91
N ALA A 73 -11.87 5.34 -9.51
CA ALA A 73 -12.06 6.79 -9.36
C ALA A 73 -12.26 7.23 -7.89
N SER A 74 -12.65 6.31 -7.02
CA SER A 74 -12.85 6.55 -5.59
C SER A 74 -11.55 6.41 -4.80
N GLY A 75 -10.50 5.76 -5.32
CA GLY A 75 -9.18 5.74 -4.67
C GLY A 75 -8.48 4.37 -4.64
N PHE A 76 -7.66 4.17 -3.60
CA PHE A 76 -6.69 3.08 -3.49
C PHE A 76 -7.10 2.04 -2.45
N THR A 77 -7.41 0.82 -2.90
CA THR A 77 -7.98 -0.23 -2.05
C THR A 77 -6.94 -1.28 -1.66
N PHE A 78 -6.88 -1.61 -0.37
CA PHE A 78 -6.08 -2.69 0.21
C PHE A 78 -6.90 -3.49 1.23
N PHE A 79 -6.51 -4.73 1.52
CA PHE A 79 -7.24 -5.61 2.45
C PHE A 79 -6.39 -6.01 3.64
N THR A 80 -7.01 -6.11 4.80
CA THR A 80 -6.30 -6.42 6.05
C THR A 80 -7.21 -7.01 7.12
N ASN A 81 -6.64 -7.33 8.27
CA ASN A 81 -7.38 -7.69 9.47
C ASN A 81 -7.71 -6.40 10.27
N TYR A 82 -8.99 -6.16 10.52
CA TYR A 82 -9.50 -5.01 11.26
C TYR A 82 -9.05 -4.96 12.73
N ASP A 83 -8.73 -6.12 13.31
CA ASP A 83 -8.23 -6.25 14.69
C ASP A 83 -6.70 -6.20 14.77
N SER A 84 -6.01 -5.99 13.63
CA SER A 84 -4.56 -5.80 13.64
C SER A 84 -4.19 -4.41 14.14
N ALA A 85 -2.93 -4.21 14.52
CA ALA A 85 -2.45 -2.90 14.97
C ALA A 85 -2.77 -1.78 13.98
N LYS A 86 -2.66 -2.02 12.66
CA LYS A 86 -3.02 -1.03 11.64
C LYS A 86 -4.54 -0.81 11.54
N GLY A 87 -5.33 -1.86 11.79
CA GLY A 87 -6.79 -1.79 11.79
C GLY A 87 -7.30 -0.94 12.96
N GLU A 88 -6.75 -1.14 14.15
CA GLU A 88 -7.01 -0.33 15.34
C GLU A 88 -6.57 1.13 15.13
N GLN A 89 -5.36 1.34 14.58
CA GLN A 89 -4.85 2.67 14.26
C GLN A 89 -5.77 3.42 13.28
N LEU A 90 -6.23 2.76 12.21
CA LEU A 90 -7.15 3.35 11.22
C LEU A 90 -8.55 3.60 11.80
N ALA A 91 -9.01 2.75 12.73
CA ALA A 91 -10.28 2.98 13.43
C ALA A 91 -10.23 4.21 14.34
N ALA A 92 -9.09 4.44 15.00
CA ALA A 92 -8.88 5.61 15.86
C ALA A 92 -8.59 6.90 15.06
N ARG A 93 -7.78 6.80 14.00
CA ARG A 93 -7.35 7.90 13.14
C ARG A 93 -7.45 7.48 11.67
N PRO A 94 -8.54 7.84 10.96
CA PRO A 94 -8.81 7.35 9.61
C PRO A 94 -8.01 8.12 8.54
N PHE A 95 -6.71 8.30 8.76
CA PHE A 95 -5.78 8.93 7.83
C PHE A 95 -4.56 8.04 7.65
N ALA A 96 -4.08 7.95 6.42
CA ALA A 96 -2.90 7.17 6.10
C ALA A 96 -2.08 7.83 4.99
N ALA A 97 -0.84 7.39 4.88
CA ALA A 97 -0.04 7.59 3.68
C ALA A 97 0.36 6.23 3.11
N MET A 98 0.40 6.09 1.79
CA MET A 98 1.02 4.94 1.13
C MET A 98 2.11 5.38 0.17
N THR A 99 3.23 4.64 0.17
CA THR A 99 4.38 4.92 -0.68
C THR A 99 4.68 3.72 -1.56
N PHE A 100 4.70 3.94 -2.87
CA PHE A 100 5.22 3.01 -3.87
C PHE A 100 6.65 3.40 -4.20
N PHE A 101 7.55 2.43 -4.28
CA PHE A 101 8.91 2.62 -4.75
C PHE A 101 9.25 1.58 -5.81
N TRP A 102 9.56 2.06 -7.01
CA TRP A 102 9.90 1.25 -8.18
C TRP A 102 11.38 1.48 -8.52
N PRO A 103 12.28 0.66 -7.95
CA PRO A 103 13.71 0.90 -8.01
C PRO A 103 14.28 0.84 -9.44
N SER A 104 13.73 -0.01 -10.30
CA SER A 104 14.19 -0.17 -11.69
C SER A 104 13.85 1.05 -12.55
N LEU A 105 12.80 1.76 -12.15
CA LEU A 105 12.34 3.00 -12.78
C LEU A 105 12.87 4.27 -12.10
N GLU A 106 13.55 4.14 -10.96
CA GLU A 106 13.97 5.27 -10.13
C GLU A 106 12.77 6.18 -9.80
N ARG A 107 11.61 5.59 -9.51
CA ARG A 107 10.35 6.30 -9.28
C ARG A 107 9.81 6.02 -7.89
N GLN A 108 9.17 7.03 -7.31
CA GLN A 108 8.40 6.92 -6.09
C GLN A 108 7.07 7.65 -6.26
N VAL A 109 6.00 7.07 -5.72
CA VAL A 109 4.72 7.77 -5.58
C VAL A 109 4.30 7.75 -4.12
N ARG A 110 4.01 8.92 -3.55
CA ARG A 110 3.42 9.07 -2.22
C ARG A 110 1.97 9.51 -2.35
N ILE A 111 1.07 8.84 -1.66
CA ILE A 111 -0.35 9.15 -1.65
C ILE A 111 -0.79 9.33 -0.21
N GLU A 112 -1.49 10.42 0.09
CA GLU A 112 -1.96 10.77 1.44
C GLU A 112 -3.46 11.06 1.38
N GLY A 113 -4.20 10.69 2.42
CA GLY A 113 -5.62 11.02 2.53
C GLY A 113 -6.38 10.22 3.58
N ARG A 114 -7.70 10.41 3.58
CA ARG A 114 -8.64 9.72 4.47
C ARG A 114 -8.81 8.25 4.06
N VAL A 115 -9.02 7.38 5.03
CA VAL A 115 -9.29 5.96 4.81
C VAL A 115 -10.69 5.60 5.27
N GLU A 116 -11.40 4.81 4.48
CA GLU A 116 -12.72 4.27 4.79
C GLU A 116 -12.78 2.75 4.58
N LYS A 117 -13.66 2.07 5.30
CA LYS A 117 -13.92 0.64 5.03
C LYS A 117 -14.67 0.51 3.71
N VAL A 118 -14.28 -0.45 2.89
CA VAL A 118 -15.10 -0.84 1.72
C VAL A 118 -16.36 -1.56 2.18
N SER A 119 -17.30 -1.78 1.27
CA SER A 119 -18.53 -2.50 1.61
C SER A 119 -18.23 -3.95 2.05
N PRO A 120 -19.07 -4.56 2.90
CA PRO A 120 -18.96 -5.98 3.22
C PRO A 120 -18.97 -6.87 1.97
N SER A 121 -19.77 -6.51 0.96
CA SER A 121 -19.80 -7.22 -0.33
C SER A 121 -18.49 -7.14 -1.11
N ASP A 122 -17.80 -6.00 -1.11
CA ASP A 122 -16.49 -5.87 -1.77
C ASP A 122 -15.43 -6.71 -1.02
N SER A 123 -15.52 -6.74 0.31
CA SER A 123 -14.67 -7.58 1.16
C SER A 123 -14.91 -9.06 0.88
N ASP A 124 -16.16 -9.50 0.81
CA ASP A 124 -16.52 -10.87 0.48
C ASP A 124 -16.06 -11.26 -0.92
N ALA A 125 -16.33 -10.42 -1.92
CA ALA A 125 -15.93 -10.67 -3.31
C ALA A 125 -14.42 -10.87 -3.44
N TYR A 126 -13.62 -9.98 -2.84
CA TYR A 126 -12.18 -10.15 -2.83
C TYR A 126 -11.72 -11.32 -1.97
N PHE A 127 -12.37 -11.60 -0.84
CA PHE A 127 -12.04 -12.75 0.00
C PHE A 127 -12.16 -14.07 -0.77
N GLN A 128 -13.24 -14.25 -1.54
CA GLN A 128 -13.50 -15.50 -2.25
C GLN A 128 -12.48 -15.84 -3.34
N VAL A 129 -11.85 -14.85 -3.98
CA VAL A 129 -10.84 -15.07 -5.01
C VAL A 129 -9.44 -15.34 -4.44
N ARG A 130 -9.25 -15.22 -3.12
CA ARG A 130 -7.95 -15.51 -2.50
C ARG A 130 -7.67 -17.02 -2.49
N PRO A 131 -6.40 -17.45 -2.61
CA PRO A 131 -6.02 -18.84 -2.44
C PRO A 131 -6.56 -19.42 -1.13
N LEU A 132 -6.93 -20.71 -1.12
CA LEU A 132 -7.52 -21.37 0.05
C LEU A 132 -6.70 -21.16 1.33
N GLY A 133 -5.38 -21.37 1.27
CA GLY A 133 -4.49 -21.15 2.41
C GLY A 133 -4.51 -19.70 2.93
N SER A 134 -4.69 -18.70 2.06
CA SER A 134 -4.85 -17.30 2.47
C SER A 134 -6.20 -17.04 3.17
N ARG A 135 -7.28 -17.69 2.71
CA ARG A 135 -8.60 -17.61 3.35
C ARG A 135 -8.59 -18.27 4.74
N LEU A 136 -7.98 -19.45 4.86
CA LEU A 136 -7.78 -20.13 6.15
C LEU A 136 -6.89 -19.31 7.09
N GLY A 137 -5.77 -18.78 6.59
CA GLY A 137 -4.87 -17.94 7.39
C GLY A 137 -5.53 -16.67 7.94
N ALA A 138 -6.53 -16.11 7.24
CA ALA A 138 -7.30 -14.96 7.73
C ALA A 138 -8.23 -15.30 8.91
N TRP A 139 -8.67 -16.56 9.02
CA TRP A 139 -9.38 -17.07 10.20
C TRP A 139 -8.43 -17.43 11.33
N ALA A 140 -7.33 -18.10 11.00
CA ALA A 140 -6.42 -18.68 11.98
C ALA A 140 -5.57 -17.63 12.72
N SER A 141 -5.05 -16.64 12.00
CA SER A 141 -4.01 -15.76 12.52
C SER A 141 -4.59 -14.56 13.31
N PRO A 142 -4.29 -14.41 14.61
CA PRO A 142 -4.62 -13.23 15.39
C PRO A 142 -3.62 -12.10 15.08
N GLN A 143 -3.69 -11.57 13.85
CA GLN A 143 -2.71 -10.64 13.30
C GLN A 143 -2.36 -9.50 14.29
N SER A 144 -1.07 -9.31 14.56
CA SER A 144 -0.51 -8.31 15.49
C SER A 144 -0.67 -8.59 16.99
N ARG A 145 -1.28 -9.70 17.41
CA ARG A 145 -1.24 -10.12 18.81
C ARG A 145 0.05 -10.89 19.11
N VAL A 146 0.51 -10.80 20.35
CA VAL A 146 1.60 -11.64 20.85
C VAL A 146 1.09 -13.08 20.94
N ILE A 147 1.87 -14.01 20.40
CA ILE A 147 1.69 -15.45 20.51
C ILE A 147 2.98 -16.04 21.11
N ALA A 148 2.90 -17.22 21.71
CA ALA A 148 4.03 -17.88 22.36
C ALA A 148 5.16 -18.18 21.37
N ASP A 149 4.83 -18.79 20.23
CA ASP A 149 5.81 -19.21 19.23
C ASP A 149 5.14 -19.58 17.88
N ARG A 150 5.96 -20.11 16.96
CA ARG A 150 5.51 -20.60 15.65
C ARG A 150 4.55 -21.79 15.75
N GLY A 151 4.72 -22.67 16.74
CA GLY A 151 3.87 -23.85 16.94
C GLY A 151 2.45 -23.46 17.32
N GLU A 152 2.26 -22.39 18.09
CA GLU A 152 0.92 -21.84 18.36
C GLU A 152 0.20 -21.44 17.04
N LEU A 153 0.89 -20.76 16.14
CA LEU A 153 0.33 -20.35 14.84
C LEU A 153 -0.05 -21.55 13.96
N GLU A 154 0.79 -22.58 13.94
CA GLU A 154 0.54 -23.82 13.18
C GLU A 154 -0.66 -24.59 13.76
N ASN A 155 -0.80 -24.65 15.08
CA ASN A 155 -1.95 -25.25 15.74
C ASN A 155 -3.26 -24.50 15.43
N LEU A 156 -3.24 -23.16 15.45
CA LEU A 156 -4.40 -22.34 15.07
C LEU A 156 -4.82 -22.59 13.62
N LEU A 157 -3.86 -22.78 12.71
CA LEU A 157 -4.14 -23.12 11.32
C LEU A 157 -4.77 -24.51 11.20
N LEU A 158 -4.22 -25.53 11.86
CA LEU A 158 -4.78 -26.89 11.86
C LEU A 158 -6.21 -26.93 12.42
N GLN A 159 -6.48 -26.24 13.53
CA GLN A 159 -7.83 -26.11 14.09
C GLN A 159 -8.79 -25.44 13.11
N THR A 160 -8.30 -24.43 12.39
CA THR A 160 -9.09 -23.73 11.36
C THR A 160 -9.37 -24.62 10.15
N GLU A 161 -8.39 -25.40 9.70
CA GLU A 161 -8.56 -26.38 8.63
C GLU A 161 -9.60 -27.44 8.99
N GLN A 162 -9.55 -27.96 10.22
CA GLN A 162 -10.57 -28.89 10.73
C GLN A 162 -11.96 -28.25 10.78
N ARG A 163 -12.06 -26.99 11.22
CA ARG A 163 -13.32 -26.23 11.27
C ARG A 163 -13.95 -26.05 9.88
N PHE A 164 -13.14 -25.96 8.83
CA PHE A 164 -13.59 -25.74 7.44
C PHE A 164 -13.39 -26.97 6.54
N LEU A 165 -13.34 -28.18 7.12
CA LEU A 165 -13.11 -29.41 6.37
C LEU A 165 -14.27 -29.73 5.40
N ASP A 166 -15.51 -29.53 5.86
CA ASP A 166 -16.73 -29.83 5.10
C ASP A 166 -17.39 -28.59 4.47
N GLN A 167 -16.78 -27.41 4.59
CA GLN A 167 -17.34 -26.16 4.09
C GLN A 167 -16.27 -25.15 3.69
N ALA A 168 -16.52 -24.40 2.62
CA ALA A 168 -15.61 -23.34 2.20
C ALA A 168 -15.51 -22.24 3.28
N PRO A 169 -14.31 -21.72 3.58
CA PRO A 169 -14.18 -20.55 4.46
C PRO A 169 -14.95 -19.36 3.88
N HIS A 170 -15.82 -18.76 4.69
CA HIS A 170 -16.42 -17.47 4.40
C HIS A 170 -15.52 -16.35 4.93
N CYS A 171 -15.79 -15.10 4.53
CA CYS A 171 -15.04 -13.95 5.02
C CYS A 171 -15.25 -13.77 6.54
N PRO A 172 -14.18 -13.72 7.36
CA PRO A 172 -14.31 -13.42 8.78
C PRO A 172 -14.80 -11.99 9.04
N PRO A 173 -15.58 -11.72 10.10
CA PRO A 173 -16.06 -10.37 10.43
C PRO A 173 -14.93 -9.38 10.77
N HIS A 174 -13.78 -9.89 11.23
CA HIS A 174 -12.58 -9.11 11.53
C HIS A 174 -11.67 -8.90 10.30
N TRP A 175 -12.11 -9.27 9.10
CA TRP A 175 -11.30 -9.13 7.89
C TRP A 175 -12.06 -8.35 6.81
N GLY A 176 -11.35 -7.50 6.08
CA GLY A 176 -11.94 -6.82 4.92
C GLY A 176 -11.07 -5.71 4.35
N GLY A 177 -11.67 -4.91 3.48
CA GLY A 177 -10.99 -3.87 2.74
C GLY A 177 -11.05 -2.50 3.40
N TYR A 178 -10.02 -1.71 3.10
CA TYR A 178 -9.96 -0.28 3.30
C TYR A 178 -9.67 0.40 1.95
N ARG A 179 -10.23 1.58 1.74
CA ARG A 179 -9.96 2.45 0.60
C ARG A 179 -9.40 3.78 1.11
N LEU A 180 -8.24 4.18 0.58
CA LEU A 180 -7.69 5.52 0.77
C LEU A 180 -8.24 6.44 -0.32
N LEU A 181 -8.92 7.51 0.10
CA LEU A 181 -9.39 8.62 -0.74
C LEU A 181 -8.27 9.65 -0.85
N PRO A 182 -7.62 9.82 -2.02
CA PRO A 182 -6.43 10.65 -2.13
C PRO A 182 -6.79 12.13 -1.99
N GLU A 183 -6.10 12.82 -1.09
CA GLU A 183 -6.12 14.29 -0.95
C GLU A 183 -4.81 14.90 -1.47
N ARG A 184 -3.75 14.08 -1.52
CA ARG A 184 -2.45 14.45 -2.06
C ARG A 184 -1.78 13.27 -2.75
N ILE A 185 -1.18 13.51 -3.92
CA ILE A 185 -0.36 12.54 -4.64
C ILE A 185 0.93 13.23 -5.10
N GLU A 186 2.08 12.75 -4.63
CA GLU A 186 3.39 13.24 -5.02
C GLU A 186 4.11 12.21 -5.90
N PHE A 187 4.53 12.63 -7.09
CA PHE A 187 5.34 11.86 -8.02
C PHE A 187 6.78 12.35 -7.92
N TRP A 188 7.68 11.42 -7.65
CA TRP A 188 9.11 11.66 -7.56
C TRP A 188 9.83 10.82 -8.60
N GLN A 189 10.72 11.44 -9.38
CA GLN A 189 11.56 10.80 -10.38
C GLN A 189 13.03 11.11 -10.09
N GLY A 190 13.82 10.05 -9.97
CA GLY A 190 15.26 10.12 -9.78
C GLY A 190 15.94 10.86 -10.93
N ARG A 191 16.90 11.72 -10.58
CA ARG A 191 17.71 12.54 -11.47
C ARG A 191 19.11 12.67 -10.90
N SER A 192 20.05 12.99 -11.77
CA SER A 192 21.45 13.13 -11.39
C SER A 192 21.65 14.32 -10.45
N SER A 193 22.75 14.33 -9.73
CA SER A 193 23.12 15.44 -8.82
C SER A 193 22.11 15.76 -7.71
N ARG A 194 21.18 14.83 -7.41
CA ARG A 194 20.10 15.00 -6.41
C ARG A 194 19.06 16.08 -6.76
N LEU A 195 19.06 16.58 -8.00
CA LEU A 195 18.07 17.52 -8.48
C LEU A 195 16.84 16.77 -9.01
N HIS A 196 16.20 16.00 -8.14
CA HIS A 196 15.08 15.12 -8.47
C HIS A 196 13.84 15.91 -8.91
N ASP A 197 13.09 15.34 -9.86
CA ASP A 197 11.83 15.93 -10.27
C ASP A 197 10.73 15.51 -9.28
N ARG A 198 9.97 16.50 -8.79
CA ARG A 198 8.87 16.29 -7.84
C ARG A 198 7.65 17.07 -8.29
N LEU A 199 6.60 16.35 -8.68
CA LEU A 199 5.30 16.94 -8.95
C LEU A 199 4.32 16.54 -7.85
N ASN A 200 3.79 17.54 -7.17
CA ASN A 200 2.81 17.43 -6.11
C ASN A 200 1.43 17.77 -6.65
N TYR A 201 0.47 16.88 -6.45
CA TYR A 201 -0.94 17.12 -6.70
C TYR A 201 -1.65 17.21 -5.37
N ARG A 202 -2.34 18.33 -5.12
CA ARG A 202 -3.15 18.56 -3.91
C ARG A 202 -4.59 18.79 -4.33
N LEU A 203 -5.51 18.10 -3.65
CA LEU A 203 -6.93 18.34 -3.84
C LEU A 203 -7.33 19.64 -3.13
N ASP A 204 -7.97 20.54 -3.86
CA ASP A 204 -8.43 21.85 -3.38
C ASP A 204 -9.84 22.12 -3.91
N ALA A 205 -10.83 22.17 -3.01
CA ALA A 205 -12.24 22.38 -3.36
C ALA A 205 -12.69 21.53 -4.58
N GLU A 206 -12.41 20.23 -4.55
CA GLU A 206 -12.72 19.23 -5.60
C GLU A 206 -11.88 19.32 -6.89
N ARG A 207 -10.84 20.15 -6.93
CA ARG A 207 -9.93 20.25 -8.07
C ARG A 207 -8.52 19.88 -7.69
N TRP A 208 -7.82 19.20 -8.57
CA TRP A 208 -6.40 18.94 -8.39
C TRP A 208 -5.57 20.15 -8.79
N VAL A 209 -4.75 20.63 -7.86
CA VAL A 209 -3.73 21.65 -8.09
C VAL A 209 -2.39 20.94 -8.20
N ARG A 210 -1.69 21.15 -9.31
CA ARG A 210 -0.37 20.58 -9.56
C ARG A 210 0.74 21.62 -9.35
N GLU A 211 1.75 21.26 -8.59
CA GLU A 211 2.86 22.11 -8.18
C GLU A 211 4.19 21.35 -8.30
N ARG A 212 5.26 22.05 -8.65
CA ARG A 212 6.62 21.49 -8.56
C ARG A 212 7.18 21.72 -7.16
N LEU A 213 7.77 20.69 -6.57
CA LEU A 213 8.54 20.81 -5.33
C LEU A 213 10.04 20.80 -5.63
N ALA A 214 10.80 21.55 -4.82
CA ALA A 214 12.25 21.39 -4.79
C ALA A 214 12.62 20.00 -4.22
N PRO A 215 13.70 19.36 -4.70
CA PRO A 215 14.17 18.08 -4.18
C PRO A 215 14.76 18.18 -2.77
#